data_AF-A0A9K3LCA7-F1
#
_entry.id   AF-A0A9K3LCA7-F1
#
_cell.length_a   1.000
_cell.length_b   1.000
_cell.length_c   1.000
_cell.angle_alpha   90.00
_cell.angle_beta   90.00
_cell.angle_gamma   90.00
#
_symmetry.space_group_name_H-M   'P 1'
#
loop_
_entity.id
_entity.type
_entity.pdbx_description
1 polymer ?
#
loop_
_entity_poly.entity_id
_entity_poly.type
_entity_poly.pdbx_seq_one_letter_code
_entity_poly.pdbx_strand_id
1 'polypeptide(L)'
;MITTVRISRSWATVAFTAIASLTLVSSFQFATPRSAYHKTTINSRGSLEIATATRSTFFPKAIADSQSLFSDIPRDEDMLVDPLPPGSTTGGNKIPNKNTKRDNHDNTNPPFKNVFASQQERGEKSWWKRFVPPPPEDQFIITGDICVLFFYAFTSHSLNDYIVNSMLRRNDMTILQAVHSLDPTGEVVNTQIPSWVQTQNQLAVDHVLSVNAQETLLNHWGPLFSTEGSACVALCTCWLIAGWIHRAFLFQNSVDCTTDKALSKTVETWLSTCVMMVALAMAANAVVEHIPALQTLLCVQCAAAKSAVHGATGMDGTIDSTSGELLLGTAATTTSSVLALTKADTMFIVDSMSVLIAWRFMANKMLNIFR
;
A
#
# COMPACT_ATOMS: atom_id res chain seq x y z
N MET A 1 -30.14 29.34 -10.83
CA MET A 1 -30.32 28.34 -9.75
C MET A 1 -29.37 27.19 -10.03
N ILE A 2 -28.18 27.21 -9.39
CA ILE A 2 -27.20 26.11 -9.51
C ILE A 2 -27.37 25.30 -8.24
N THR A 3 -27.91 24.10 -8.39
CA THR A 3 -28.01 23.08 -7.33
C THR A 3 -26.60 22.62 -7.00
N THR A 4 -26.01 23.18 -5.95
CA THR A 4 -24.84 22.62 -5.29
C THR A 4 -25.17 21.21 -4.81
N VAL A 5 -24.68 20.21 -5.53
CA VAL A 5 -24.70 18.81 -5.11
C VAL A 5 -23.80 18.73 -3.87
N ARG A 6 -24.43 18.76 -2.68
CA ARG A 6 -23.80 18.31 -1.44
C ARG A 6 -23.52 16.82 -1.59
N ILE A 7 -22.33 16.48 -2.10
CA ILE A 7 -21.77 15.14 -1.93
C ILE A 7 -21.61 14.98 -0.42
N SER A 8 -22.51 14.21 0.16
CA SER A 8 -22.71 14.12 1.60
C SER A 8 -21.52 13.42 2.25
N ARG A 9 -21.21 13.82 3.49
CA ARG A 9 -20.32 13.12 4.44
C ARG A 9 -20.58 11.60 4.54
N SER A 10 -21.72 11.12 4.03
CA SER A 10 -22.13 9.72 3.95
C SER A 10 -21.15 8.84 3.18
N TRP A 11 -20.49 9.31 2.13
CA TRP A 11 -19.60 8.46 1.33
C TRP A 11 -18.30 8.13 2.07
N ALA A 12 -17.76 9.09 2.83
CA ALA A 12 -16.61 8.85 3.69
C ALA A 12 -16.94 7.86 4.81
N THR A 13 -18.13 7.97 5.41
CA THR A 13 -18.59 6.98 6.41
C THR A 13 -18.79 5.62 5.77
N VAL A 14 -19.45 5.51 4.62
CA VAL A 14 -19.67 4.22 3.93
C VAL A 14 -18.34 3.58 3.51
N ALA A 15 -17.39 4.35 3.00
CA ALA A 15 -16.05 3.86 2.67
C ALA A 15 -15.29 3.42 3.93
N PHE A 16 -15.36 4.19 5.02
CA PHE A 16 -14.75 3.82 6.31
C PHE A 16 -15.37 2.55 6.88
N THR A 17 -16.70 2.41 6.86
CA THR A 17 -17.38 1.21 7.32
C THR A 17 -17.06 0.03 6.41
N ALA A 18 -16.98 0.21 5.08
CA ALA A 18 -16.63 -0.87 4.16
C ALA A 18 -15.19 -1.34 4.34
N ILE A 19 -14.24 -0.41 4.53
CA ILE A 19 -12.83 -0.74 4.77
C ILE A 19 -12.67 -1.38 6.15
N ALA A 20 -13.22 -0.79 7.22
CA ALA A 20 -13.19 -1.39 8.55
C ALA A 20 -13.86 -2.78 8.58
N SER A 21 -14.92 -2.97 7.78
CA SER A 21 -15.57 -4.28 7.61
C SER A 21 -14.69 -5.25 6.82
N LEU A 22 -13.95 -4.80 5.80
CA LEU A 22 -12.95 -5.64 5.11
C LEU A 22 -11.82 -6.06 6.05
N THR A 23 -11.28 -5.13 6.86
CA THR A 23 -10.22 -5.44 7.85
C THR A 23 -10.73 -6.33 8.98
N LEU A 24 -11.98 -6.16 9.42
CA LEU A 24 -12.60 -7.04 10.42
C LEU A 24 -12.93 -8.41 9.83
N VAL A 25 -13.43 -8.51 8.61
CA VAL A 25 -13.73 -9.79 7.95
C VAL A 25 -12.46 -10.59 7.68
N SER A 26 -11.37 -9.94 7.25
CA SER A 26 -10.06 -10.60 7.12
C SER A 26 -9.51 -11.06 8.47
N SER A 27 -9.84 -10.36 9.57
CA SER A 27 -9.48 -10.76 10.93
C SER A 27 -10.37 -11.89 11.48
N PHE A 28 -11.64 -11.97 11.08
CA PHE A 28 -12.61 -12.98 11.55
C PHE A 28 -12.56 -14.30 10.75
N GLN A 29 -12.20 -14.28 9.46
CA GLN A 29 -12.07 -15.53 8.68
C GLN A 29 -10.97 -16.46 9.20
N PHE A 30 -9.99 -15.94 9.95
CA PHE A 30 -8.91 -16.74 10.56
C PHE A 30 -9.16 -17.11 12.03
N ALA A 31 -10.25 -16.64 12.64
CA ALA A 31 -10.62 -17.03 14.01
C ALA A 31 -11.44 -18.34 14.07
N THR A 32 -11.60 -19.07 12.96
CA THR A 32 -12.21 -20.41 12.99
C THR A 32 -11.11 -21.46 13.14
N PRO A 33 -11.00 -22.15 14.29
CA PRO A 33 -10.08 -23.27 14.41
C PRO A 33 -10.60 -24.41 13.54
N ARG A 34 -10.00 -24.63 12.37
CA ARG A 34 -10.13 -25.91 11.64
C ARG A 34 -9.29 -26.97 12.36
N SER A 35 -9.78 -27.41 13.52
CA SER A 35 -9.36 -28.68 14.11
C SER A 35 -10.13 -29.80 13.44
N ALA A 36 -9.59 -30.31 12.33
CA ALA A 36 -9.85 -31.67 11.87
C ALA A 36 -8.50 -32.40 11.79
N TYR A 37 -7.92 -32.68 12.96
CA TYR A 37 -6.78 -33.59 13.08
C TYR A 37 -7.25 -35.01 12.74
N HIS A 38 -6.85 -35.53 11.57
CA HIS A 38 -6.81 -36.97 11.35
C HIS A 38 -5.57 -37.51 12.07
N LYS A 39 -5.78 -38.09 13.25
CA LYS A 39 -4.75 -38.64 14.13
C LYS A 39 -4.28 -39.99 13.57
N THR A 40 -3.17 -40.00 12.83
CA THR A 40 -2.43 -41.23 12.53
C THR A 40 -1.47 -41.50 13.67
N THR A 41 -1.85 -42.41 14.56
CA THR A 41 -1.06 -42.79 15.74
C THR A 41 0.14 -43.63 15.28
N ILE A 42 1.34 -43.03 15.26
CA ILE A 42 2.59 -43.79 15.32
C ILE A 42 3.12 -43.67 16.75
N ASN A 43 3.06 -44.79 17.47
CA ASN A 43 3.62 -44.93 18.81
C ASN A 43 5.14 -44.85 18.75
N SER A 44 5.72 -43.81 19.34
CA SER A 44 7.02 -43.92 20.00
C SER A 44 7.01 -43.07 21.27
N ARG A 45 7.28 -43.73 22.40
CA ARG A 45 7.38 -43.14 23.73
C ARG A 45 8.58 -42.20 23.80
N GLY A 46 8.34 -40.94 24.10
CA GLY A 46 9.35 -39.97 24.51
C GLY A 46 8.66 -38.75 25.08
N SER A 47 8.63 -38.64 26.41
CA SER A 47 7.99 -37.54 27.14
C SER A 47 8.81 -36.25 26.98
N LEU A 48 8.20 -35.19 26.47
CA LEU A 48 8.73 -33.83 26.56
C LEU A 48 7.61 -32.91 27.04
N GLU A 49 7.77 -32.38 28.25
CA GLU A 49 6.91 -31.33 28.80
C GLU A 49 7.11 -30.04 28.01
N ILE A 50 6.03 -29.52 27.41
CA ILE A 50 6.03 -28.21 26.77
C ILE A 50 5.45 -27.21 27.77
N ALA A 51 6.33 -26.32 28.25
CA ALA A 51 5.96 -25.15 29.01
C ALA A 51 5.17 -24.17 28.12
N THR A 52 4.08 -23.66 28.67
CA THR A 52 3.20 -22.64 28.08
C THR A 52 3.99 -21.36 27.84
N ALA A 53 4.31 -21.05 26.57
CA ALA A 53 5.00 -19.82 26.19
C ALA A 53 3.99 -18.66 26.07
N THR A 54 4.26 -17.62 26.85
CA THR A 54 3.54 -16.37 26.95
C THR A 54 3.61 -15.58 25.64
N ARG A 55 2.46 -15.00 25.25
CA ARG A 55 2.24 -14.11 24.10
C ARG A 55 3.31 -13.01 24.01
N SER A 56 4.16 -13.07 22.99
CA SER A 56 5.21 -12.08 22.71
C SER A 56 4.70 -11.02 21.73
N THR A 57 4.56 -9.79 22.23
CA THR A 57 4.26 -8.56 21.48
C THR A 57 5.55 -7.81 21.20
N PHE A 58 6.33 -8.22 20.19
CA PHE A 58 7.61 -7.56 19.89
C PHE A 58 7.43 -6.23 19.14
N PHE A 59 6.41 -6.11 18.29
CA PHE A 59 6.13 -4.89 17.51
C PHE A 59 5.45 -3.76 18.30
N PRO A 60 4.50 -4.01 19.22
CA PRO A 60 3.92 -2.95 20.06
C PRO A 60 4.93 -2.30 21.00
N LYS A 61 6.01 -2.99 21.38
CA LYS A 61 7.00 -2.47 22.33
C LYS A 61 7.89 -1.39 21.72
N ALA A 62 8.33 -1.55 20.46
CA ALA A 62 9.06 -0.51 19.75
C ALA A 62 8.21 0.76 19.52
N ILE A 63 6.90 0.61 19.36
CA ILE A 63 5.95 1.72 19.26
C ILE A 63 5.71 2.37 20.64
N ALA A 64 5.56 1.58 21.70
CA ALA A 64 5.41 2.10 23.07
C ALA A 64 6.67 2.86 23.54
N ASP A 65 7.86 2.37 23.22
CA ASP A 65 9.12 3.03 23.56
C ASP A 65 9.29 4.35 22.77
N SER A 66 8.80 4.41 21.52
CA SER A 66 8.78 5.67 20.74
C SER A 66 7.76 6.70 21.25
N GLN A 67 6.65 6.28 21.86
CA GLN A 67 5.66 7.19 22.44
C GLN A 67 6.16 7.84 23.74
N SER A 68 7.04 7.16 24.50
CA SER A 68 7.68 7.71 25.70
C SER A 68 8.69 8.83 25.39
N LEU A 69 9.20 8.90 24.16
CA LEU A 69 10.16 9.93 23.74
C LEU A 69 9.49 11.27 23.39
N PHE A 70 8.16 11.29 23.21
CA PHE A 70 7.38 12.49 22.86
C PHE A 70 6.51 13.02 24.00
N SER A 71 6.47 12.34 25.16
CA SER A 71 5.71 12.81 26.34
C SER A 71 6.41 13.94 27.10
N ASP A 72 7.68 14.21 26.83
CA ASP A 72 8.49 15.21 27.56
C ASP A 72 8.65 16.55 26.81
N ILE A 73 7.84 16.81 25.77
CA ILE A 73 7.77 18.15 25.18
C ILE A 73 6.97 19.06 26.13
N PRO A 74 7.57 20.10 26.74
CA PRO A 74 6.83 21.02 27.59
C PRO A 74 5.71 21.66 26.76
N ARG A 75 4.48 21.55 27.27
CA ARG A 75 3.38 22.37 26.77
C ARG A 75 3.66 23.80 27.20
N ASP A 76 4.00 24.65 26.23
CA ASP A 76 3.93 26.10 26.37
C ASP A 76 2.46 26.52 26.55
N GLU A 77 1.92 26.26 27.73
CA GLU A 77 0.84 27.06 28.29
C GLU A 77 1.53 28.18 29.09
N ASP A 78 1.03 29.41 28.94
CA ASP A 78 1.53 30.65 29.56
C ASP A 78 2.50 31.51 28.71
N MET A 79 2.21 31.70 27.42
CA MET A 79 2.49 33.00 26.79
C MET A 79 1.28 33.92 26.98
N LEU A 80 1.38 34.70 28.06
CA LEU A 80 0.52 35.83 28.42
C LEU A 80 0.37 36.78 27.23
N VAL A 81 -0.77 36.73 26.54
CA VAL A 81 -1.14 37.70 25.50
C VAL A 81 -1.65 38.95 26.20
N ASP A 82 -0.92 40.06 26.04
CA ASP A 82 -1.33 41.37 26.54
C ASP A 82 -2.71 41.78 25.99
N PRO A 83 -3.61 42.34 26.82
CA PRO A 83 -4.91 42.81 26.36
C PRO A 83 -4.75 44.07 25.49
N LEU A 84 -5.19 43.95 24.23
CA LEU A 84 -5.38 45.08 23.32
C LEU A 84 -6.36 46.11 23.90
N PRO A 85 -6.12 47.42 23.70
CA PRO A 85 -6.97 48.48 24.25
C PRO A 85 -8.32 48.58 23.52
N PRO A 86 -9.39 48.99 24.21
CA PRO A 86 -10.70 49.19 23.61
C PRO A 86 -10.79 50.61 23.02
N GLY A 87 -11.19 50.71 21.75
CA GLY A 87 -11.70 51.98 21.22
C GLY A 87 -11.56 52.15 19.71
N SER A 88 -12.65 52.03 18.96
CA SER A 88 -13.38 53.22 18.48
C SER A 88 -14.55 52.78 17.58
N THR A 89 -15.76 52.94 18.11
CA THR A 89 -16.99 53.10 17.34
C THR A 89 -17.01 54.51 16.71
N THR A 90 -17.23 54.60 15.40
CA THR A 90 -17.90 55.69 14.64
C THR A 90 -17.71 55.33 13.17
N GLY A 91 -18.75 55.00 12.40
CA GLY A 91 -19.74 55.95 11.88
C GLY A 91 -19.46 56.17 10.39
N GLY A 92 -20.37 55.77 9.49
CA GLY A 92 -20.14 56.04 8.07
C GLY A 92 -21.02 55.28 7.08
N ASN A 93 -22.34 55.48 7.16
CA ASN A 93 -23.23 55.28 6.01
C ASN A 93 -22.74 56.11 4.82
N LYS A 94 -22.36 55.49 3.70
CA LYS A 94 -22.29 56.18 2.40
C LYS A 94 -22.81 55.29 1.28
N ILE A 95 -24.07 55.57 0.96
CA ILE A 95 -24.75 55.24 -0.30
C ILE A 95 -23.98 55.93 -1.45
N PRO A 96 -23.54 55.23 -2.50
CA PRO A 96 -23.16 55.86 -3.76
C PRO A 96 -24.42 56.14 -4.58
N ASN A 97 -24.58 57.43 -4.81
CA ASN A 97 -25.59 58.12 -5.58
C ASN A 97 -25.69 57.60 -7.03
N LYS A 98 -26.92 57.53 -7.55
CA LYS A 98 -27.24 57.42 -8.98
C LYS A 98 -26.88 58.74 -9.68
N ASN A 99 -26.75 58.65 -11.00
CA ASN A 99 -26.50 59.71 -11.99
C ASN A 99 -25.00 59.92 -12.25
N THR A 100 -24.51 59.75 -13.48
CA THR A 100 -24.63 60.76 -14.53
C THR A 100 -24.18 60.21 -15.90
N LYS A 101 -24.85 60.66 -17.00
CA LYS A 101 -24.47 60.68 -18.45
C LYS A 101 -24.10 59.33 -19.09
N ARG A 102 -24.80 58.77 -20.08
CA ARG A 102 -25.45 59.29 -21.31
C ARG A 102 -24.55 60.21 -22.13
N ASP A 103 -23.66 59.60 -22.91
CA ASP A 103 -23.19 60.14 -24.18
C ASP A 103 -23.48 59.12 -25.29
N ASN A 104 -24.28 59.59 -26.26
CA ASN A 104 -24.49 59.01 -27.58
C ASN A 104 -23.17 59.11 -28.36
N HIS A 105 -22.71 58.03 -29.01
CA HIS A 105 -22.25 58.12 -30.39
C HIS A 105 -22.08 56.73 -31.04
N ASP A 106 -22.42 56.72 -32.33
CA ASP A 106 -22.02 55.80 -33.39
C ASP A 106 -22.65 54.40 -33.48
N ASN A 107 -23.82 54.49 -34.09
CA ASN A 107 -24.49 53.49 -34.90
C ASN A 107 -23.68 53.17 -36.17
N THR A 108 -22.76 52.20 -36.08
CA THR A 108 -22.25 51.50 -37.26
C THR A 108 -22.47 50.00 -37.08
N ASN A 109 -23.51 49.49 -37.73
CA ASN A 109 -23.84 48.05 -37.77
C ASN A 109 -22.73 47.27 -38.49
N PRO A 110 -21.99 46.37 -37.82
CA PRO A 110 -21.24 45.35 -38.54
C PRO A 110 -22.20 44.28 -39.07
N PRO A 111 -21.89 43.66 -40.23
CA PRO A 111 -22.75 42.69 -40.88
C PRO A 111 -22.92 41.43 -40.02
N PHE A 112 -24.18 41.04 -39.82
CA PHE A 112 -24.71 39.88 -39.08
C PHE A 112 -24.30 38.49 -39.62
N LYS A 113 -23.15 38.36 -40.28
CA LYS A 113 -22.61 37.08 -40.76
C LYS A 113 -21.35 36.77 -39.98
N ASN A 114 -21.47 35.91 -38.96
CA ASN A 114 -20.42 35.06 -38.33
C ASN A 114 -20.63 34.79 -36.82
N VAL A 115 -21.78 35.14 -36.23
CA VAL A 115 -22.03 34.83 -34.80
C VAL A 115 -22.22 33.33 -34.56
N PHE A 116 -22.77 32.58 -35.52
CA PHE A 116 -23.05 31.14 -35.35
C PHE A 116 -21.83 30.22 -35.49
N ALA A 117 -20.79 30.62 -36.23
CA ALA A 117 -19.58 29.80 -36.37
C ALA A 117 -18.70 29.81 -35.10
N SER A 118 -18.85 30.80 -34.22
CA SER A 118 -18.03 30.94 -33.00
C SER A 118 -18.60 30.26 -31.74
N GLN A 119 -19.88 29.83 -31.76
CA GLN A 119 -20.48 29.11 -30.64
C GLN A 119 -20.31 27.59 -30.74
N GLN A 120 -20.19 27.04 -31.94
CA GLN A 120 -20.14 25.59 -32.12
C GLN A 120 -18.79 24.98 -31.72
N GLU A 121 -17.67 25.71 -31.84
CA GLU A 121 -16.36 25.26 -31.32
C GLU A 121 -16.17 25.46 -29.80
N ARG A 122 -17.05 26.22 -29.13
CA ARG A 122 -16.98 26.41 -27.66
C ARG A 122 -17.74 25.33 -26.86
N GLY A 123 -18.58 24.53 -27.52
CA GLY A 123 -19.45 23.56 -26.85
C GLY A 123 -18.73 22.30 -26.37
N GLU A 124 -17.91 21.67 -27.22
CA GLU A 124 -17.34 20.35 -26.92
C GLU A 124 -16.04 20.38 -26.12
N LYS A 125 -15.21 21.41 -26.27
CA LYS A 125 -13.90 21.46 -25.59
C LYS A 125 -13.95 21.81 -24.09
N SER A 126 -15.13 21.96 -23.49
CA SER A 126 -15.25 22.50 -22.11
C SER A 126 -15.75 21.55 -21.04
N TRP A 127 -16.38 20.42 -21.39
CA TRP A 127 -16.96 19.55 -20.36
C TRP A 127 -15.87 18.85 -19.53
N TRP A 128 -14.89 18.22 -20.17
CA TRP A 128 -13.74 17.60 -19.50
C TRP A 128 -12.94 18.59 -18.66
N LYS A 129 -12.79 19.84 -19.11
CA LYS A 129 -12.09 20.90 -18.36
C LYS A 129 -12.77 21.25 -17.03
N ARG A 130 -14.06 20.92 -16.85
CA ARG A 130 -14.75 21.09 -15.56
C ARG A 130 -14.49 19.94 -14.59
N PHE A 131 -14.09 18.77 -15.09
CA PHE A 131 -13.79 17.58 -14.27
C PHE A 131 -12.31 17.48 -13.89
N VAL A 132 -11.42 18.06 -14.69
CA VAL A 132 -9.98 18.08 -14.44
C VAL A 132 -9.68 19.05 -13.28
N PRO A 133 -9.24 18.58 -12.10
CA PRO A 133 -8.78 19.48 -11.05
C PRO A 133 -7.60 20.34 -11.54
N PRO A 134 -7.43 21.54 -10.96
CA PRO A 134 -6.31 22.41 -11.29
C PRO A 134 -4.96 21.68 -11.12
N PRO A 135 -3.92 22.10 -11.85
CA PRO A 135 -2.60 21.52 -11.71
C PRO A 135 -2.13 21.65 -10.25
N PRO A 136 -1.31 20.69 -9.76
CA PRO A 136 -0.74 20.79 -8.43
C PRO A 136 0.12 22.04 -8.30
N GLU A 137 -0.06 22.78 -7.22
CA GLU A 137 0.65 24.03 -6.96
C GLU A 137 1.81 23.80 -5.98
N ASP A 138 1.61 22.91 -5.00
CA ASP A 138 2.56 22.66 -3.93
C ASP A 138 3.57 21.56 -4.30
N GLN A 139 4.66 21.98 -4.95
CA GLN A 139 5.76 21.09 -5.36
C GLN A 139 6.56 20.55 -4.17
N PHE A 140 6.65 21.31 -3.06
CA PHE A 140 7.40 20.90 -1.88
C PHE A 140 6.75 19.68 -1.24
N ILE A 141 5.45 19.76 -1.02
CA ILE A 141 4.68 18.66 -0.43
C ILE A 141 4.65 17.44 -1.34
N ILE A 142 4.48 17.61 -2.65
CA ILE A 142 4.53 16.48 -3.60
C ILE A 142 5.89 15.78 -3.55
N THR A 143 6.97 16.54 -3.60
CA THR A 143 8.33 15.98 -3.59
C THR A 143 8.58 15.26 -2.27
N GLY A 144 8.18 15.87 -1.15
CA GLY A 144 8.28 15.25 0.17
C GLY A 144 7.52 13.93 0.26
N ASP A 145 6.29 13.88 -0.24
CA ASP A 145 5.50 12.65 -0.29
C ASP A 145 6.21 11.56 -1.08
N ILE A 146 6.68 11.86 -2.29
CA ILE A 146 7.38 10.89 -3.15
C ILE A 146 8.64 10.39 -2.45
N CYS A 147 9.44 11.28 -1.85
CA CYS A 147 10.64 10.91 -1.12
C CYS A 147 10.33 9.99 0.06
N VAL A 148 9.34 10.33 0.88
CA VAL A 148 8.96 9.52 2.05
C VAL A 148 8.45 8.14 1.64
N LEU A 149 7.64 8.07 0.58
CA LEU A 149 7.11 6.82 0.05
C LEU A 149 8.21 5.96 -0.57
N PHE A 150 9.16 6.58 -1.27
CA PHE A 150 10.34 5.91 -1.80
C PHE A 150 11.21 5.33 -0.67
N PHE A 151 11.56 6.14 0.33
CA PHE A 151 12.36 5.68 1.47
C PHE A 151 11.66 4.58 2.23
N TYR A 152 10.35 4.68 2.45
CA TYR A 152 9.58 3.65 3.11
C TYR A 152 9.59 2.34 2.32
N ALA A 153 9.24 2.39 1.02
CA ALA A 153 9.18 1.19 0.18
C ALA A 153 10.53 0.48 0.11
N PHE A 154 11.61 1.25 -0.11
CA PHE A 154 12.98 0.73 -0.19
C PHE A 154 13.42 0.16 1.16
N THR A 155 13.25 0.91 2.26
CA THR A 155 13.68 0.46 3.59
C THR A 155 12.89 -0.77 4.02
N SER A 156 11.58 -0.84 3.76
CA SER A 156 10.76 -1.99 4.15
C SER A 156 11.21 -3.29 3.47
N HIS A 157 11.53 -3.24 2.16
CA HIS A 157 12.00 -4.42 1.43
C HIS A 157 13.45 -4.75 1.77
N SER A 158 14.35 -3.77 1.67
CA SER A 158 15.79 -3.96 1.94
C SER A 158 16.05 -4.42 3.38
N LEU A 159 15.34 -3.89 4.38
CA LEU A 159 15.50 -4.31 5.77
C LEU A 159 14.94 -5.71 6.00
N ASN A 160 13.79 -6.07 5.39
CA ASN A 160 13.25 -7.41 5.49
C ASN A 160 14.21 -8.44 4.87
N ASP A 161 14.70 -8.15 3.67
CA ASP A 161 15.69 -8.97 2.97
C ASP A 161 16.96 -9.13 3.80
N TYR A 162 17.47 -8.04 4.38
CA TYR A 162 18.65 -8.07 5.23
C TYR A 162 18.42 -8.92 6.49
N ILE A 163 17.31 -8.72 7.19
CA ILE A 163 17.00 -9.46 8.43
C ILE A 163 16.86 -10.95 8.15
N VAL A 164 16.04 -11.33 7.16
CA VAL A 164 15.81 -12.74 6.81
C VAL A 164 17.11 -13.39 6.34
N ASN A 165 17.87 -12.75 5.45
CA ASN A 165 19.15 -13.31 4.99
C ASN A 165 20.18 -13.40 6.12
N SER A 166 20.24 -12.41 7.02
CA SER A 166 21.17 -12.44 8.15
C SER A 166 20.84 -13.58 9.11
N MET A 167 19.56 -13.81 9.40
CA MET A 167 19.12 -14.91 10.27
C MET A 167 19.34 -16.28 9.62
N LEU A 168 19.08 -16.43 8.32
CA LEU A 168 19.28 -17.69 7.61
C LEU A 168 20.76 -18.05 7.39
N ARG A 169 21.67 -17.07 7.37
CA ARG A 169 23.12 -17.29 7.18
C ARG A 169 23.90 -17.42 8.49
N ARG A 170 23.24 -17.37 9.64
CA ARG A 170 23.90 -17.50 10.95
C ARG A 170 24.37 -18.94 11.17
N ASN A 171 25.69 -19.12 11.26
CA ASN A 171 26.32 -20.43 11.49
C ASN A 171 26.13 -20.95 12.93
N ASP A 172 25.66 -20.11 13.85
CA ASP A 172 25.44 -20.47 15.26
C ASP A 172 24.06 -21.06 15.54
N MET A 173 23.17 -21.09 14.54
CA MET A 173 21.81 -21.59 14.66
C MET A 173 21.51 -22.59 13.55
N THR A 174 20.68 -23.60 13.83
CA THR A 174 20.13 -24.45 12.77
C THR A 174 19.10 -23.66 11.97
N ILE A 175 18.92 -24.00 10.69
CA ILE A 175 17.96 -23.30 9.81
C ILE A 175 16.54 -23.41 10.38
N LEU A 176 16.18 -24.56 10.95
CA LEU A 176 14.89 -24.75 11.61
C LEU A 176 14.70 -23.79 12.79
N GLN A 177 15.75 -23.57 13.60
CA GLN A 177 15.71 -22.61 14.70
C GLN A 177 15.64 -21.16 14.19
N ALA A 178 16.33 -20.84 13.11
CA ALA A 178 16.26 -19.53 12.47
C ALA A 178 14.85 -19.26 11.93
N VAL A 179 14.24 -20.24 11.25
CA VAL A 179 12.86 -20.20 10.76
C VAL A 179 11.87 -20.03 11.91
N HIS A 180 12.00 -20.81 12.99
CA HIS A 180 11.14 -20.66 14.16
C HIS A 180 11.32 -19.30 14.87
N SER A 181 12.50 -18.68 14.74
CA SER A 181 12.74 -17.33 15.28
C SER A 181 12.08 -16.24 14.43
N LEU A 182 12.02 -16.44 13.11
CA LEU A 182 11.39 -15.53 12.16
C LEU A 182 9.86 -15.71 12.11
N ASP A 183 9.39 -16.94 12.24
CA ASP A 183 7.98 -17.33 12.25
C ASP A 183 7.69 -18.24 13.45
N PRO A 184 7.49 -17.66 14.65
CA PRO A 184 7.23 -18.43 15.87
C PRO A 184 5.85 -19.09 15.86
N THR A 185 4.93 -18.67 14.98
CA THR A 185 3.61 -19.30 14.85
C THR A 185 3.63 -20.49 13.90
N GLY A 186 4.62 -20.57 13.01
CA GLY A 186 4.71 -21.61 11.97
C GLY A 186 3.56 -21.51 10.97
N GLU A 187 2.90 -20.35 10.88
CA GLU A 187 1.77 -20.12 9.97
C GLU A 187 2.25 -19.76 8.56
N VAL A 188 3.44 -19.17 8.46
CA VAL A 188 3.99 -18.65 7.21
C VAL A 188 4.86 -19.71 6.56
N VAL A 189 5.87 -20.21 7.27
CA VAL A 189 6.80 -21.19 6.71
C VAL A 189 6.36 -22.61 7.08
N ASN A 190 5.94 -23.38 6.09
CA ASN A 190 5.71 -24.81 6.31
C ASN A 190 7.06 -25.52 6.54
N THR A 191 7.32 -25.87 7.80
CA THR A 191 8.52 -26.60 8.22
C THR A 191 8.42 -28.11 7.97
N GLN A 192 7.30 -28.60 7.44
CA GLN A 192 7.19 -30.01 7.03
C GLN A 192 8.11 -30.27 5.84
N ILE A 193 9.15 -31.08 6.09
CA ILE A 193 10.07 -31.53 5.06
C ILE A 193 9.26 -32.30 4.02
N PRO A 194 9.32 -31.91 2.73
CA PRO A 194 8.60 -32.62 1.70
C PRO A 194 9.03 -34.09 1.65
N SER A 195 8.07 -35.01 1.51
CA SER A 195 8.34 -36.46 1.53
C SER A 195 9.29 -36.94 0.42
N TRP A 196 9.49 -36.14 -0.63
CA TRP A 196 10.42 -36.43 -1.72
C TRP A 196 11.88 -36.08 -1.38
N VAL A 197 12.13 -35.28 -0.34
CA VAL A 197 13.49 -35.01 0.14
C VAL A 197 13.95 -36.21 0.97
N GLN A 198 14.85 -37.01 0.40
CA GLN A 198 15.45 -38.13 1.12
C GLN A 198 16.23 -37.59 2.34
N THR A 199 15.79 -37.98 3.53
CA THR A 199 16.30 -37.50 4.83
C THR A 199 17.75 -37.91 5.12
N GLN A 200 18.41 -38.64 4.22
CA GLN A 200 19.78 -39.12 4.40
C GLN A 200 20.82 -38.01 4.17
N ASN A 201 20.49 -36.92 3.48
CA ASN A 201 21.41 -35.81 3.24
C ASN A 201 20.94 -34.54 3.96
N GLN A 202 21.46 -34.30 5.16
CA GLN A 202 21.16 -33.12 5.98
C GLN A 202 21.36 -31.81 5.19
N LEU A 203 22.42 -31.73 4.37
CA LEU A 203 22.72 -30.54 3.57
C LEU A 203 21.61 -30.22 2.56
N ALA A 204 21.01 -31.25 1.97
CA ALA A 204 19.92 -31.07 1.01
C ALA A 204 18.63 -30.60 1.71
N VAL A 205 18.33 -31.15 2.89
CA VAL A 205 17.20 -30.72 3.72
C VAL A 205 17.37 -29.25 4.12
N ASP A 206 18.55 -28.91 4.62
CA ASP A 206 18.91 -27.55 5.04
C ASP A 206 18.79 -26.55 3.88
N HIS A 207 19.30 -26.92 2.70
CA HIS A 207 19.16 -26.08 1.51
C HIS A 207 17.70 -25.88 1.09
N VAL A 208 16.90 -26.95 1.01
CA VAL A 208 15.48 -26.85 0.64
C VAL A 208 14.71 -26.01 1.66
N LEU A 209 14.98 -26.18 2.95
CA LEU A 209 14.34 -25.40 4.01
C LEU A 209 14.75 -23.93 3.93
N SER A 210 16.03 -23.63 3.63
CA SER A 210 16.51 -22.25 3.45
C SER A 210 15.84 -21.56 2.27
N VAL A 211 15.72 -22.24 1.12
CA VAL A 211 15.07 -21.69 -0.07
C VAL A 211 13.58 -21.49 0.19
N ASN A 212 12.90 -22.47 0.79
CA ASN A 212 11.48 -22.36 1.14
C ASN A 212 11.23 -21.23 2.15
N ALA A 213 12.06 -21.11 3.18
CA ALA A 213 11.97 -20.04 4.15
C ALA A 213 12.22 -18.68 3.50
N GLN A 214 13.23 -18.59 2.64
CA GLN A 214 13.53 -17.36 1.91
C GLN A 214 12.37 -16.97 0.98
N GLU A 215 11.81 -17.91 0.22
CA GLU A 215 10.67 -17.64 -0.65
C GLU A 215 9.42 -17.26 0.16
N THR A 216 9.14 -17.93 1.27
CA THR A 216 7.89 -17.67 2.00
C THR A 216 7.97 -16.44 2.90
N LEU A 217 9.15 -16.11 3.42
CA LEU A 217 9.37 -14.93 4.27
C LEU A 217 9.71 -13.67 3.46
N LEU A 218 10.35 -13.82 2.28
CA LEU A 218 10.62 -12.69 1.38
C LEU A 218 9.46 -12.48 0.41
N ASN A 219 9.02 -13.50 -0.35
CA ASN A 219 7.96 -13.36 -1.36
C ASN A 219 6.54 -13.48 -0.80
N HIS A 220 6.30 -13.03 0.43
CA HIS A 220 4.96 -12.90 0.99
C HIS A 220 4.12 -11.78 0.33
N TRP A 221 4.73 -10.98 -0.55
CA TRP A 221 4.06 -9.93 -1.30
C TRP A 221 3.47 -10.43 -2.62
N GLY A 222 2.35 -9.84 -3.03
CA GLY A 222 1.78 -10.06 -4.35
C GLY A 222 2.75 -9.63 -5.47
N PRO A 223 2.57 -10.11 -6.72
CA PRO A 223 3.45 -9.82 -7.85
C PRO A 223 3.71 -8.33 -8.08
N LEU A 224 2.71 -7.47 -7.84
CA LEU A 224 2.84 -6.01 -7.95
C LEU A 224 3.83 -5.42 -6.94
N PHE A 225 3.89 -6.01 -5.74
CA PHE A 225 4.72 -5.57 -4.63
C PHE A 225 5.96 -6.45 -4.44
N SER A 226 6.24 -7.36 -5.39
CA SER A 226 7.36 -8.30 -5.30
C SER A 226 8.73 -7.64 -5.31
N THR A 227 8.84 -6.41 -5.84
CA THR A 227 10.09 -5.65 -5.86
C THR A 227 9.90 -4.29 -5.21
N GLU A 228 10.95 -3.81 -4.54
CA GLU A 228 10.99 -2.47 -3.94
C GLU A 228 10.63 -1.36 -4.94
N GLY A 229 11.15 -1.47 -6.17
CA GLY A 229 10.89 -0.51 -7.23
C GLY A 229 9.44 -0.53 -7.72
N SER A 230 8.88 -1.72 -7.99
CA SER A 230 7.49 -1.83 -8.45
C SER A 230 6.50 -1.38 -7.37
N ALA A 231 6.76 -1.74 -6.11
CA ALA A 231 5.95 -1.32 -4.97
C ALA A 231 5.96 0.21 -4.82
N CYS A 232 7.14 0.84 -4.87
CA CYS A 232 7.28 2.28 -4.81
C CYS A 232 6.52 2.99 -5.95
N VAL A 233 6.70 2.52 -7.20
CA VAL A 233 6.05 3.13 -8.37
C VAL A 233 4.54 3.00 -8.30
N ALA A 234 4.01 1.82 -7.97
CA ALA A 234 2.58 1.60 -7.82
C ALA A 234 1.99 2.52 -6.74
N LEU A 235 2.66 2.58 -5.60
CA LEU A 235 2.23 3.37 -4.47
C LEU A 235 2.26 4.89 -4.76
N CYS A 236 3.36 5.40 -5.33
CA CYS A 236 3.48 6.80 -5.72
C CYS A 236 2.44 7.16 -6.79
N THR A 237 2.22 6.29 -7.76
CA THR A 237 1.24 6.53 -8.84
C THR A 237 -0.18 6.61 -8.27
N CYS A 238 -0.58 5.66 -7.43
CA CYS A 238 -1.88 5.69 -6.76
C CYS A 238 -2.05 6.94 -5.89
N TRP A 239 -1.01 7.30 -5.13
CA TRP A 239 -1.04 8.49 -4.27
C TRP A 239 -1.19 9.78 -5.08
N LEU A 240 -0.43 9.93 -6.16
CA LEU A 240 -0.50 11.12 -7.01
C LEU A 240 -1.85 11.24 -7.72
N ILE A 241 -2.39 10.13 -8.23
CA ILE A 241 -3.72 10.12 -8.87
C ILE A 241 -4.80 10.47 -7.84
N ALA A 242 -4.78 9.82 -6.67
CA ALA A 242 -5.73 10.10 -5.61
C ALA A 242 -5.61 11.55 -5.12
N GLY A 243 -4.39 12.05 -4.91
CA GLY A 243 -4.14 13.40 -4.43
C GLY A 243 -4.56 14.46 -5.45
N TRP A 244 -4.41 14.16 -6.75
CA TRP A 244 -4.93 15.00 -7.82
C TRP A 244 -6.46 15.06 -7.79
N ILE A 245 -7.14 13.92 -7.69
CA ILE A 245 -8.61 13.83 -7.58
C ILE A 245 -9.13 14.61 -6.37
N HIS A 246 -8.48 14.46 -5.21
CA HIS A 246 -8.87 15.12 -3.95
C HIS A 246 -8.36 16.54 -3.78
N ARG A 247 -7.58 17.04 -4.75
CA ARG A 247 -6.92 18.36 -4.72
C ARG A 247 -6.04 18.54 -3.47
N ALA A 248 -5.36 17.48 -3.05
CA ALA A 248 -4.51 17.44 -1.86
C ALA A 248 -3.19 18.22 -2.03
N PHE A 249 -2.87 18.63 -3.26
CA PHE A 249 -1.64 19.35 -3.62
C PHE A 249 -1.87 20.83 -3.97
N LEU A 250 -3.05 21.37 -3.66
CA LEU A 250 -3.30 22.81 -3.76
C LEU A 250 -2.84 23.49 -2.48
N PHE A 251 -2.28 24.69 -2.57
CA PHE A 251 -1.83 25.45 -1.39
C PHE A 251 -2.96 25.59 -0.36
N GLN A 252 -4.19 25.84 -0.81
CA GLN A 252 -5.38 25.98 0.04
C GLN A 252 -5.79 24.71 0.82
N ASN A 253 -5.20 23.56 0.49
CA ASN A 253 -5.44 22.27 1.14
C ASN A 253 -4.16 21.66 1.73
N SER A 254 -3.03 22.36 1.66
CA SER A 254 -1.73 21.94 2.14
C SER A 254 -1.12 22.99 3.08
N VAL A 255 -0.57 24.09 2.54
CA VAL A 255 0.17 25.11 3.29
C VAL A 255 -0.72 26.23 3.83
N ASP A 256 -1.71 26.67 3.06
CA ASP A 256 -2.58 27.82 3.40
C ASP A 256 -3.82 27.43 4.21
N CYS A 257 -3.87 26.22 4.77
CA CYS A 257 -5.00 25.75 5.56
C CYS A 257 -4.63 25.37 6.98
N THR A 258 -5.66 25.30 7.82
CA THR A 258 -5.53 24.75 9.17
C THR A 258 -5.10 23.29 9.11
N THR A 259 -4.29 22.88 10.08
CA THR A 259 -3.79 21.49 10.23
C THR A 259 -4.90 20.46 10.07
N ASP A 260 -6.08 20.71 10.67
CA ASP A 260 -7.22 19.78 10.60
C ASP A 260 -7.76 19.59 9.18
N LYS A 261 -7.79 20.67 8.38
CA LYS A 261 -8.26 20.60 6.98
C LYS A 261 -7.24 19.88 6.11
N ALA A 262 -5.95 20.14 6.31
CA ALA A 262 -4.87 19.42 5.63
C ALA A 262 -4.91 17.92 5.95
N LEU A 263 -5.06 17.57 7.22
CA LEU A 263 -5.13 16.20 7.69
C LEU A 263 -6.38 15.49 7.12
N SER A 264 -7.55 16.14 7.16
CA SER A 264 -8.78 15.59 6.59
C SER A 264 -8.62 15.27 5.10
N LYS A 265 -8.00 16.16 4.32
CA LYS A 265 -7.74 15.94 2.89
C LYS A 265 -6.72 14.83 2.65
N THR A 266 -5.73 14.73 3.53
CA THR A 266 -4.73 13.65 3.51
C THR A 266 -5.40 12.29 3.77
N VAL A 267 -6.30 12.19 4.74
CA VAL A 267 -7.05 10.96 5.04
C VAL A 267 -8.00 10.55 3.91
N GLU A 268 -8.68 11.50 3.26
CA GLU A 268 -9.51 11.22 2.07
C GLU A 268 -8.66 10.66 0.91
N THR A 269 -7.50 11.26 0.68
CA THR A 269 -6.53 10.83 -0.33
C THR A 269 -5.96 9.46 -0.01
N TRP A 270 -5.65 9.22 1.26
CA TRP A 270 -5.19 7.95 1.80
C TRP A 270 -6.16 6.81 1.51
N LEU A 271 -7.43 6.95 1.92
CA LEU A 271 -8.45 5.92 1.70
C LEU A 271 -8.58 5.57 0.21
N SER A 272 -8.54 6.58 -0.65
CA SER A 272 -8.64 6.38 -2.10
C SER A 272 -7.41 5.68 -2.67
N THR A 273 -6.22 6.02 -2.17
CA THR A 273 -4.96 5.36 -2.52
C THR A 273 -5.00 3.89 -2.14
N CYS A 274 -5.46 3.55 -0.93
CA CYS A 274 -5.61 2.16 -0.49
C CYS A 274 -6.54 1.37 -1.41
N VAL A 275 -7.71 1.92 -1.75
CA VAL A 275 -8.66 1.26 -2.66
C VAL A 275 -8.03 1.04 -4.05
N MET A 276 -7.32 2.03 -4.58
CA MET A 276 -6.62 1.91 -5.86
C MET A 276 -5.51 0.85 -5.80
N MET A 277 -4.73 0.80 -4.73
CA MET A 277 -3.66 -0.18 -4.54
C MET A 277 -4.19 -1.60 -4.45
N VAL A 278 -5.27 -1.82 -3.70
CA VAL A 278 -5.96 -3.11 -3.64
C VAL A 278 -6.45 -3.52 -5.03
N ALA A 279 -7.11 -2.60 -5.76
CA ALA A 279 -7.59 -2.87 -7.11
C ALA A 279 -6.45 -3.20 -8.09
N LEU A 280 -5.31 -2.51 -8.01
CA LEU A 280 -4.14 -2.80 -8.84
C LEU A 280 -3.49 -4.13 -8.48
N ALA A 281 -3.36 -4.45 -7.20
CA ALA A 281 -2.81 -5.74 -6.75
C ALA A 281 -3.69 -6.90 -7.22
N MET A 282 -5.01 -6.73 -7.10
CA MET A 282 -6.02 -7.64 -7.63
C MET A 282 -5.90 -7.81 -9.15
N ALA A 283 -5.78 -6.71 -9.89
CA ALA A 283 -5.61 -6.75 -11.34
C ALA A 283 -4.29 -7.43 -11.73
N ALA A 284 -3.19 -7.16 -11.03
CA ALA A 284 -1.90 -7.79 -11.27
C ALA A 284 -2.00 -9.30 -11.07
N ASN A 285 -2.62 -9.77 -9.98
CA ASN A 285 -2.86 -11.19 -9.75
C ASN A 285 -3.68 -11.84 -10.88
N ALA A 286 -4.78 -11.20 -11.29
CA ALA A 286 -5.61 -11.71 -12.38
C ALA A 286 -4.83 -11.80 -13.71
N VAL A 287 -4.01 -10.79 -14.03
CA VAL A 287 -3.20 -10.77 -15.26
C VAL A 287 -2.15 -11.89 -15.25
N VAL A 288 -1.50 -12.12 -14.12
CA VAL A 288 -0.51 -13.21 -13.97
C VAL A 288 -1.16 -14.58 -14.12
N GLU A 289 -2.36 -14.78 -13.59
CA GLU A 289 -3.11 -16.04 -13.71
C GLU A 289 -3.58 -16.32 -15.15
N HIS A 290 -4.02 -15.28 -15.88
CA HIS A 290 -4.62 -15.46 -17.21
C HIS A 290 -3.60 -15.51 -18.35
N ILE A 291 -2.34 -15.12 -18.12
CA ILE A 291 -1.31 -15.07 -19.15
C ILE A 291 -0.16 -16.02 -18.76
N PRO A 292 -0.20 -17.29 -19.19
CA PRO A 292 0.82 -18.30 -18.84
C PRO A 292 2.26 -17.89 -19.21
N ALA A 293 2.40 -17.10 -20.27
CA ALA A 293 3.68 -16.54 -20.69
C ALA A 293 4.26 -15.57 -19.64
N LEU A 294 3.42 -14.76 -18.98
CA LEU A 294 3.84 -13.89 -17.89
C LEU A 294 4.19 -14.68 -16.65
N GLN A 295 3.47 -15.75 -16.33
CA GLN A 295 3.83 -16.64 -15.24
C GLN A 295 5.22 -17.26 -15.45
N THR A 296 5.55 -17.63 -16.70
CA THR A 296 6.88 -18.17 -17.05
C THR A 296 7.98 -17.11 -16.96
N LEU A 297 7.69 -15.86 -17.34
CA LEU A 297 8.62 -14.72 -17.25
C LEU A 297 8.85 -14.25 -15.82
N LEU A 298 7.79 -14.20 -15.01
CA LEU A 298 7.83 -13.75 -13.62
C LEU A 298 8.33 -14.85 -12.68
N CYS A 299 8.14 -16.13 -13.03
CA CYS A 299 8.83 -17.24 -12.36
C CYS A 299 10.29 -17.32 -12.83
N VAL A 300 11.07 -16.27 -12.55
CA VAL A 300 12.53 -16.23 -12.79
C VAL A 300 13.22 -17.44 -12.14
N GLN A 301 12.66 -17.99 -11.05
CA GLN A 301 13.16 -19.17 -10.36
C GLN A 301 12.78 -20.51 -11.02
N CYS A 302 11.67 -20.60 -11.78
CA CYS A 302 11.33 -21.82 -12.52
C CYS A 302 12.38 -22.12 -13.61
N ALA A 303 12.98 -21.08 -14.19
CA ALA A 303 14.05 -21.24 -15.18
C ALA A 303 15.34 -21.81 -14.56
N ALA A 304 15.65 -21.45 -13.31
CA ALA A 304 16.79 -22.00 -12.57
C ALA A 304 16.59 -23.48 -12.24
N ALA A 305 15.37 -23.88 -11.82
CA ALA A 305 15.04 -25.28 -11.55
C ALA A 305 15.13 -26.16 -12.80
N LYS A 306 14.72 -25.65 -13.97
CA LYS A 306 14.78 -26.39 -15.24
C LYS A 306 16.23 -26.66 -15.70
N SER A 307 17.16 -25.76 -15.37
CA SER A 307 18.59 -25.92 -15.70
C SER A 307 19.31 -26.93 -14.79
N ALA A 308 18.89 -27.04 -13.52
CA ALA A 308 19.47 -28.02 -12.59
C ALA A 308 19.17 -29.47 -12.97
N VAL A 309 17.99 -29.74 -13.57
CA VAL A 309 17.59 -31.10 -13.97
C VAL A 309 18.34 -31.59 -15.20
N HIS A 310 18.77 -30.71 -16.12
CA HIS A 310 19.53 -31.10 -17.30
C HIS A 310 21.05 -31.30 -17.05
N GLY A 311 21.57 -30.87 -15.90
CA GLY A 311 22.97 -31.08 -15.54
C GLY A 311 23.28 -32.45 -14.90
N ALA A 312 22.28 -33.18 -14.44
CA ALA A 312 22.46 -34.40 -13.64
C ALA A 312 22.37 -35.72 -14.43
N THR A 313 22.05 -35.70 -15.72
CA THR A 313 21.92 -36.91 -16.56
C THR A 313 23.14 -37.22 -17.43
N GLY A 314 24.28 -36.59 -17.14
CA GLY A 314 25.59 -36.93 -17.71
C GLY A 314 26.20 -38.21 -17.11
N MET A 315 25.49 -39.33 -17.14
CA MET A 315 26.09 -40.65 -16.97
C MET A 315 25.34 -41.68 -17.83
N ASP A 316 25.96 -41.93 -18.98
CA ASP A 316 25.86 -43.04 -19.92
C ASP A 316 24.90 -44.18 -19.50
N GLY A 317 23.68 -44.13 -20.04
CA GLY A 317 22.69 -45.18 -19.88
C GLY A 317 21.78 -45.19 -21.10
N THR A 318 21.98 -46.16 -21.97
CA THR A 318 21.18 -46.47 -23.15
C THR A 318 19.71 -46.69 -22.73
N ILE A 319 18.83 -45.70 -22.94
CA ILE A 319 17.40 -45.83 -22.65
C ILE A 319 16.69 -46.28 -23.92
N ASP A 320 16.15 -47.49 -23.84
CA ASP A 320 15.27 -48.11 -24.82
C ASP A 320 14.04 -47.25 -25.10
N SER A 321 13.81 -47.01 -26.38
CA SER A 321 12.70 -46.24 -26.91
C SER A 321 11.44 -47.12 -26.99
N THR A 322 10.72 -47.29 -25.88
CA THR A 322 9.36 -47.87 -25.95
C THR A 322 8.47 -47.33 -24.81
N SER A 323 7.24 -46.96 -25.18
CA SER A 323 6.14 -46.43 -24.34
C SER A 323 6.30 -45.02 -23.74
N GLY A 324 6.18 -44.02 -24.61
CA GLY A 324 5.90 -42.64 -24.22
C GLY A 324 4.43 -42.45 -23.82
N GLU A 325 4.09 -42.77 -22.57
CA GLU A 325 2.95 -42.13 -21.91
C GLU A 325 3.48 -40.92 -21.14
N LEU A 326 3.49 -39.77 -21.82
CA LEU A 326 3.63 -38.47 -21.18
C LEU A 326 2.40 -38.30 -20.29
N LEU A 327 2.51 -38.75 -19.04
CA LEU A 327 1.56 -38.47 -17.96
C LEU A 327 1.54 -36.96 -17.72
N LEU A 328 0.80 -36.27 -18.59
CA LEU A 328 0.37 -34.90 -18.46
C LEU A 328 -0.51 -34.87 -17.21
N GLY A 329 0.15 -34.69 -16.07
CA GLY A 329 -0.45 -34.68 -14.74
C GLY A 329 -1.72 -33.85 -14.80
N THR A 330 -2.83 -34.54 -14.48
CA THR A 330 -4.17 -33.99 -14.29
C THR A 330 -4.08 -32.55 -13.83
N ALA A 331 -4.53 -31.63 -14.69
CA ALA A 331 -4.70 -30.23 -14.39
C ALA A 331 -5.32 -30.11 -13.00
N ALA A 332 -4.49 -29.81 -12.01
CA ALA A 332 -4.94 -29.56 -10.66
C ALA A 332 -5.98 -28.46 -10.81
N THR A 333 -7.21 -28.77 -10.46
CA THR A 333 -8.31 -27.83 -10.45
C THR A 333 -7.87 -26.71 -9.51
N THR A 334 -7.27 -25.66 -10.07
CA THR A 334 -6.94 -24.43 -9.38
C THR A 334 -8.28 -23.85 -9.01
N THR A 335 -8.79 -24.26 -7.84
CA THR A 335 -9.88 -23.60 -7.17
C THR A 335 -9.49 -22.15 -7.16
N SER A 336 -10.19 -21.34 -7.98
CA SER A 336 -9.93 -19.92 -8.17
C SER A 336 -9.91 -19.28 -6.80
N SER A 337 -8.73 -19.20 -6.22
CA SER A 337 -8.50 -18.67 -4.88
C SER A 337 -8.71 -17.19 -5.06
N VAL A 338 -9.96 -16.80 -4.82
CA VAL A 338 -10.51 -15.46 -4.91
C VAL A 338 -9.44 -14.48 -4.48
N LEU A 339 -8.83 -13.81 -5.46
CA LEU A 339 -8.05 -12.56 -5.36
C LEU A 339 -7.63 -12.22 -3.93
N ALA A 340 -6.79 -13.06 -3.34
CA ALA A 340 -6.43 -12.92 -1.94
C ALA A 340 -5.28 -11.93 -1.86
N LEU A 341 -5.58 -10.70 -1.43
CA LEU A 341 -4.54 -9.79 -0.99
C LEU A 341 -3.81 -10.45 0.18
N THR A 342 -2.48 -10.53 0.15
CA THR A 342 -1.78 -11.16 1.25
C THR A 342 -1.87 -10.27 2.50
N LYS A 343 -1.70 -10.87 3.68
CA LYS A 343 -1.60 -10.10 4.92
C LYS A 343 -0.45 -9.08 4.84
N ALA A 344 0.65 -9.47 4.19
CA ALA A 344 1.81 -8.62 3.94
C ALA A 344 1.47 -7.39 3.11
N ASP A 345 0.75 -7.59 2.00
CA ASP A 345 0.31 -6.50 1.11
C ASP A 345 -0.54 -5.49 1.87
N THR A 346 -1.47 -5.99 2.69
CA THR A 346 -2.35 -5.14 3.51
C THR A 346 -1.54 -4.32 4.51
N MET A 347 -0.62 -4.96 5.24
CA MET A 347 0.24 -4.27 6.22
C MET A 347 1.14 -3.25 5.53
N PHE A 348 1.75 -3.60 4.40
CA PHE A 348 2.58 -2.69 3.61
C PHE A 348 1.81 -1.44 3.15
N ILE A 349 0.60 -1.62 2.61
CA ILE A 349 -0.26 -0.50 2.17
C ILE A 349 -0.66 0.39 3.36
N VAL A 350 -1.01 -0.20 4.51
CA VAL A 350 -1.44 0.57 5.68
C VAL A 350 -0.27 1.31 6.34
N ASP A 351 0.86 0.66 6.50
CA ASP A 351 2.04 1.21 7.19
C ASP A 351 2.69 2.32 6.36
N SER A 352 2.90 2.10 5.05
CA SER A 352 3.45 3.11 4.13
C SER A 352 2.67 4.43 4.18
N MET A 353 1.36 4.31 4.26
CA MET A 353 0.48 5.46 4.32
C MET A 353 0.42 6.12 5.70
N SER A 354 0.58 5.35 6.76
CA SER A 354 0.67 5.91 8.12
C SER A 354 1.90 6.80 8.26
N VAL A 355 3.03 6.38 7.69
CA VAL A 355 4.26 7.19 7.59
C VAL A 355 4.02 8.46 6.78
N LEU A 356 3.24 8.38 5.70
CA LEU A 356 2.90 9.54 4.88
C LEU A 356 2.01 10.55 5.62
N ILE A 357 1.03 10.08 6.41
CA ILE A 357 0.20 10.95 7.26
C ILE A 357 1.09 11.67 8.29
N ALA A 358 2.03 10.95 8.92
CA ALA A 358 2.97 11.54 9.86
C ALA A 358 3.86 12.60 9.19
N TRP A 359 4.37 12.33 7.98
CA TRP A 359 5.10 13.30 7.17
C TRP A 359 4.27 14.55 6.89
N ARG A 360 3.04 14.40 6.37
CA ARG A 360 2.14 15.52 6.05
C ARG A 360 1.83 16.37 7.27
N PHE A 361 1.62 15.74 8.42
CA PHE A 361 1.42 16.43 9.69
C PHE A 361 2.67 17.24 10.08
N MET A 362 3.85 16.62 10.03
CA MET A 362 5.13 17.28 10.36
C MET A 362 5.44 18.44 9.41
N ALA A 363 5.25 18.24 8.10
CA ALA A 363 5.47 19.27 7.09
C ALA A 363 4.54 20.47 7.28
N ASN A 364 3.25 20.24 7.54
CA ASN A 364 2.30 21.32 7.83
C ASN A 364 2.68 22.08 9.11
N LYS A 365 3.11 21.37 10.16
CA LYS A 365 3.61 22.00 11.40
C LYS A 365 4.85 22.85 11.16
N MET A 366 5.85 22.34 10.43
CA MET A 366 7.05 23.09 10.09
C MET A 366 6.73 24.36 9.29
N LEU A 367 5.88 24.25 8.27
CA LEU A 367 5.51 25.40 7.44
C LEU A 367 4.72 26.46 8.22
N ASN A 368 3.87 26.04 9.16
CA ASN A 368 3.14 26.97 10.03
C ASN A 368 4.02 27.69 11.05
N ILE A 369 5.18 27.14 11.44
CA ILE A 369 6.12 27.80 12.36
C ILE A 369 6.81 28.99 11.68
N PHE A 370 7.04 28.92 10.36
CA PHE A 370 7.71 29.99 9.59
C PHE A 370 6.77 31.11 9.11
N ARG A 371 5.48 31.02 9.42
CA ARG A 371 4.46 31.99 9.04
C ARG A 371 4.06 32.85 10.23
#